data_AF-C6IWE7-F1
#
_entry.id   AF-C6IWE7-F1
#
_cell.length_a   1.000
_cell.length_b   1.000
_cell.length_c   1.000
_cell.angle_alpha   90.00
_cell.angle_beta   90.00
_cell.angle_gamma   90.00
#
_symmetry.space_group_name_H-M   'P 1'
#
loop_
_entity.id
_entity.type
_entity.pdbx_description
1 polymer ?
#
loop_
_entity_poly.entity_id
_entity_poly.type
_entity_poly.pdbx_seq_one_letter_code
_entity_poly.pdbx_strand_id
1 'polypeptide(L)'
;MREAGLPVHHGPILTLSTVTGTAETARRLAQRYPGAGAEAMEGFGVAEAARQFGVPVLELRAISNAVGPRQRELWKIGDALQALEQACAKLPEVLQS
;
A
#
# COMPACT_ATOMS: atom_id res chain seq x y z
N MET A 1 -13.80 6.45 3.54
CA MET A 1 -12.54 6.87 4.22
C MET A 1 -12.27 8.36 4.15
N ARG A 2 -12.29 9.00 2.96
CA ARG A 2 -12.18 10.47 2.86
C ARG A 2 -13.27 11.21 3.65
N GLU A 3 -14.51 10.74 3.55
CA GLU A 3 -15.65 11.25 4.33
C GLU A 3 -15.51 11.00 5.84
N ALA A 4 -14.68 10.02 6.24
CA ALA A 4 -14.36 9.74 7.63
C ALA A 4 -13.17 10.58 8.14
N GLY A 5 -12.66 11.54 7.34
CA GLY A 5 -11.56 12.43 7.71
C GLY A 5 -10.17 11.78 7.68
N LEU A 6 -10.05 10.53 7.19
CA LEU A 6 -8.75 9.86 7.09
C LEU A 6 -8.00 10.33 5.84
N PRO A 7 -6.69 10.63 5.93
CA PRO A 7 -5.87 10.99 4.77
C PRO A 7 -5.70 9.75 3.88
N VAL A 8 -6.22 9.82 2.65
CA VAL A 8 -6.20 8.68 1.70
C VAL A 8 -5.73 9.14 0.33
N HIS A 9 -4.76 8.40 -0.19
CA HIS A 9 -4.32 8.49 -1.57
C HIS A 9 -4.85 7.30 -2.38
N HIS A 10 -5.34 7.56 -3.59
CA HIS A 10 -5.71 6.52 -4.55
C HIS A 10 -4.73 6.59 -5.71
N GLY A 11 -4.02 5.49 -5.96
CA GLY A 11 -3.03 5.39 -7.02
C GLY A 11 -2.47 3.96 -7.12
N PRO A 12 -1.67 3.68 -8.16
CA PRO A 12 -1.03 2.38 -8.31
C PRO A 12 -0.11 2.05 -7.14
N ILE A 13 -0.06 0.75 -6.79
CA ILE A 13 0.96 0.17 -5.91
C ILE A 13 1.85 -0.70 -6.78
N LEU A 14 3.15 -0.42 -6.78
CA LEU A 14 4.12 -1.20 -7.56
C LEU A 14 4.40 -2.52 -6.85
N THR A 15 4.03 -3.65 -7.46
CA THR A 15 4.44 -4.97 -6.95
C THR A 15 5.83 -5.32 -7.47
N LEU A 16 6.79 -5.52 -6.57
CA LEU A 16 8.19 -5.78 -6.89
C LEU A 16 8.66 -7.10 -6.28
N SER A 17 9.64 -7.74 -6.91
CA SER A 17 10.29 -8.95 -6.36
C SER A 17 11.27 -8.65 -5.23
N THR A 18 11.77 -7.42 -5.16
CA THR A 18 12.71 -6.96 -4.13
C THR A 18 12.36 -5.53 -3.74
N VAL A 19 12.36 -5.23 -2.44
CA VAL A 19 12.16 -3.88 -1.92
C VAL A 19 13.23 -2.92 -2.42
N THR A 20 12.82 -1.70 -2.75
CA THR A 20 13.72 -0.64 -3.17
C THR A 20 14.57 -0.18 -1.99
N GLY A 21 15.89 -0.40 -2.07
CA GLY A 21 16.85 -0.04 -1.02
C GLY A 21 17.67 1.21 -1.29
N THR A 22 17.50 1.89 -2.43
CA THR A 22 18.32 3.05 -2.81
C THR A 22 17.47 4.23 -3.29
N ALA A 23 17.96 5.45 -3.05
CA ALA A 23 17.29 6.68 -3.50
C ALA A 23 17.23 6.77 -5.04
N GLU A 24 18.27 6.28 -5.71
CA GLU A 24 18.33 6.23 -7.17
C GLU A 24 17.21 5.35 -7.76
N THR A 25 17.04 4.13 -7.21
CA THR A 25 15.98 3.22 -7.67
C THR A 25 14.61 3.80 -7.38
N ALA A 26 14.39 4.39 -6.21
CA ALA A 26 13.13 5.06 -5.86
C ALA A 26 12.80 6.18 -6.87
N ARG A 27 13.77 7.05 -7.20
CA ARG A 27 13.60 8.12 -8.19
C ARG A 27 13.30 7.55 -9.59
N ARG A 28 14.01 6.50 -10.00
CA ARG A 28 13.78 5.84 -11.29
C ARG A 28 12.37 5.27 -11.40
N LEU A 29 11.87 4.62 -10.33
CA LEU A 29 10.51 4.08 -10.29
C LEU A 29 9.46 5.21 -10.32
N ALA A 30 9.64 6.27 -9.54
CA ALA A 30 8.74 7.42 -9.54
C ALA A 30 8.65 8.12 -10.91
N GLN A 31 9.78 8.20 -11.64
CA GLN A 31 9.81 8.73 -13.00
C GLN A 31 9.12 7.79 -14.01
N ARG A 32 9.33 6.48 -13.88
CA ARG A 32 8.75 5.47 -14.78
C ARG A 32 7.26 5.27 -14.57
N TYR A 33 6.77 5.40 -13.34
CA TYR A 33 5.38 5.19 -12.95
C TYR A 33 4.83 6.43 -12.21
N PRO A 34 4.58 7.54 -12.93
CA PRO A 34 4.01 8.73 -12.31
C PRO A 34 2.69 8.41 -11.60
N GLY A 35 2.53 8.90 -10.37
CA GLY A 35 1.33 8.70 -9.56
C GLY A 35 1.29 7.39 -8.76
N ALA A 36 2.31 6.52 -8.86
CA ALA A 36 2.46 5.40 -7.95
C ALA A 36 2.60 5.90 -6.50
N GLY A 37 1.74 5.41 -5.61
CA GLY A 37 1.67 5.87 -4.21
C GLY A 37 2.52 5.04 -3.24
N ALA A 38 2.81 3.79 -3.60
CA ALA A 38 3.58 2.86 -2.77
C ALA A 38 4.23 1.75 -3.60
N GLU A 39 5.10 0.98 -2.96
CA GLU A 39 5.55 -0.33 -3.44
C GLU A 39 5.18 -1.42 -2.42
N ALA A 40 4.99 -2.64 -2.91
CA ALA A 40 4.71 -3.84 -2.14
C ALA A 40 5.22 -5.08 -2.89
N MET A 41 4.97 -6.28 -2.39
CA MET A 41 5.49 -7.52 -3.01
C MET A 41 4.40 -8.51 -3.43
N GLU A 42 3.17 -8.38 -2.91
CA GLU A 42 2.13 -9.40 -3.10
C GLU A 42 0.97 -8.96 -4.01
N GLY A 43 0.74 -7.64 -4.14
CA GLY A 43 -0.50 -7.08 -4.72
C GLY A 43 -0.87 -7.65 -6.09
N PHE A 44 0.09 -7.71 -7.02
CA PHE A 44 -0.13 -8.27 -8.37
C PHE A 44 -0.56 -9.73 -8.34
N GLY A 45 0.08 -10.57 -7.51
CA GLY A 45 -0.25 -11.99 -7.42
C GLY A 45 -1.66 -12.22 -6.89
N VAL A 46 -2.06 -11.46 -5.87
CA VAL A 46 -3.42 -11.51 -5.31
C VAL A 46 -4.44 -11.03 -6.35
N ALA A 47 -4.16 -9.91 -7.03
CA ALA A 47 -5.06 -9.35 -8.02
C ALA A 47 -5.25 -10.27 -9.24
N GLU A 48 -4.18 -10.91 -9.71
CA GLU A 48 -4.24 -11.84 -10.83
C GLU A 48 -5.04 -13.10 -10.48
N ALA A 49 -4.83 -13.66 -9.27
CA ALA A 49 -5.65 -14.78 -8.79
C ALA A 49 -7.12 -14.39 -8.70
N ALA A 50 -7.44 -13.25 -8.06
CA ALA A 50 -8.81 -12.76 -7.93
C ALA A 50 -9.49 -12.56 -9.31
N ARG A 51 -8.75 -12.02 -10.28
CA ARG A 51 -9.21 -11.87 -11.67
C ARG A 51 -9.54 -13.22 -12.32
N GLN A 52 -8.72 -14.25 -12.13
CA GLN A 52 -8.95 -15.58 -12.69
C GLN A 52 -10.21 -16.25 -12.13
N PHE A 53 -10.52 -16.01 -10.86
CA PHE A 53 -11.72 -16.57 -10.20
C PHE A 53 -12.94 -15.64 -10.24
N GLY A 54 -12.83 -14.46 -10.86
CA GLY A 54 -13.93 -13.48 -10.92
C GLY A 54 -14.31 -12.89 -9.55
N VAL A 55 -13.38 -12.86 -8.60
CA VAL A 55 -13.62 -12.37 -7.23
C VAL A 55 -13.19 -10.90 -7.11
N PRO A 56 -13.99 -10.01 -6.52
CA PRO A 56 -13.58 -8.64 -6.23
C PRO A 56 -12.40 -8.60 -5.26
N VAL A 57 -11.47 -7.66 -5.48
CA VAL A 57 -10.28 -7.49 -4.61
C VAL A 57 -9.95 -6.02 -4.43
N LEU A 58 -9.44 -5.69 -3.25
CA LEU A 58 -8.93 -4.37 -2.89
C LEU A 58 -7.59 -4.52 -2.16
N GLU A 59 -6.58 -3.75 -2.55
CA GLU A 59 -5.35 -3.60 -1.80
C GLU A 59 -5.40 -2.29 -0.98
N LEU A 60 -5.28 -2.41 0.35
CA LEU A 60 -5.19 -1.30 1.27
C LEU A 60 -3.83 -1.35 1.98
N ARG A 61 -3.10 -0.22 1.98
CA ARG A 61 -1.79 -0.10 2.64
C ARG A 61 -1.78 1.12 3.56
N ALA A 62 -1.33 0.92 4.79
CA ALA A 62 -0.90 2.01 5.66
C ALA A 62 0.63 2.14 5.59
N ILE A 63 1.11 3.37 5.47
CA ILE A 63 2.52 3.64 5.14
C ILE A 63 3.33 3.88 6.41
N SER A 64 4.24 2.97 6.73
CA SER A 64 5.15 3.11 7.88
C SER A 64 6.42 3.89 7.57
N ASN A 65 6.81 3.98 6.30
CA ASN A 65 8.06 4.59 5.87
C ASN A 65 8.03 4.94 4.38
N ALA A 66 8.92 5.85 3.98
CA ALA A 66 9.17 6.14 2.58
C ALA A 66 9.93 4.99 1.89
N VAL A 67 9.73 4.87 0.58
CA VAL A 67 10.48 3.99 -0.32
C VAL A 67 11.89 4.57 -0.55
N GLY A 68 12.93 3.72 -0.57
CA GLY A 68 14.32 4.15 -0.75
C GLY A 68 15.27 3.58 0.31
N PRO A 69 16.33 4.31 0.69
CA PRO A 69 17.32 3.84 1.67
C PRO A 69 16.66 3.41 2.99
N ARG A 70 17.09 2.25 3.50
CA ARG A 70 16.51 1.63 4.70
C ARG A 70 16.96 2.36 5.97
N GLN A 71 16.07 3.18 6.51
CA GLN A 71 16.24 3.94 7.76
C GLN A 71 15.20 3.47 8.78
N ARG A 72 15.49 2.39 9.50
CA ARG A 72 14.52 1.68 10.36
C ARG A 72 14.09 2.53 11.55
N GLU A 73 14.98 3.38 12.03
CA GLU A 73 14.77 4.36 13.09
C GLU A 73 13.69 5.41 12.75
N LEU A 74 13.40 5.61 11.45
CA LEU A 74 12.35 6.51 10.98
C LEU A 74 11.01 5.80 10.75
N TRP A 75 10.95 4.47 10.95
CA TRP A 75 9.75 3.70 10.68
C TRP A 75 8.69 3.97 11.74
N LYS A 76 7.52 4.41 11.29
CA LYS A 76 6.36 4.71 12.13
C LYS A 76 5.37 3.54 12.08
N ILE A 77 5.81 2.36 12.51
CA ILE A 77 4.99 1.14 12.45
C ILE A 77 3.72 1.30 13.29
N GLY A 78 3.84 1.85 14.51
CA GLY A 78 2.68 2.10 15.38
C GLY A 78 1.63 2.99 14.72
N ASP A 79 2.05 4.15 14.21
CA ASP A 79 1.16 5.08 13.50
C ASP A 79 0.50 4.43 12.28
N ALA A 80 1.24 3.63 11.51
CA ALA A 80 0.70 2.93 10.35
C ALA A 80 -0.33 1.87 10.74
N LEU A 81 -0.08 1.10 11.80
CA LEU A 81 -1.03 0.11 12.31
C LEU A 81 -2.30 0.78 12.85
N GLN A 82 -2.16 1.89 13.59
CA GLN A 82 -3.30 2.67 14.09
C GLN A 82 -4.13 3.24 12.93
N ALA A 83 -3.49 3.78 11.90
CA ALA A 83 -4.18 4.26 10.70
C ALA A 83 -4.90 3.12 9.97
N LEU A 84 -4.27 1.94 9.89
CA LEU A 84 -4.89 0.75 9.29
C LEU A 84 -6.11 0.27 10.10
N GLU A 85 -6.03 0.26 11.42
CA GLU A 85 -7.16 -0.07 12.31
C GLU A 85 -8.35 0.88 12.06
N GLN A 86 -8.10 2.18 12.07
CA GLN A 86 -9.12 3.20 11.79
C GLN A 86 -9.73 3.02 10.39
N ALA A 87 -8.91 2.69 9.40
CA ALA A 87 -9.34 2.42 8.04
C ALA A 87 -10.25 1.17 7.99
N CYS A 88 -9.81 0.04 8.56
CA CYS A 88 -10.58 -1.21 8.61
C CYS A 88 -11.93 -1.04 9.33
N ALA A 89 -11.98 -0.26 10.41
CA ALA A 89 -13.23 0.06 11.12
C ALA A 89 -14.27 0.83 10.27
N LYS A 90 -13.87 1.35 9.09
CA LYS A 90 -14.73 2.07 8.14
C LYS A 90 -15.04 1.26 6.87
N LEU A 91 -14.63 -0.01 6.79
CA LEU A 91 -15.02 -0.93 5.72
C LEU A 91 -16.17 -1.81 6.25
N PRO A 92 -17.43 -1.46 5.97
CA PRO A 92 -18.58 -2.05 6.66
C PRO A 92 -18.82 -3.56 6.44
N GLU A 93 -18.14 -4.23 5.51
CA GLU A 93 -18.37 -5.68 5.27
C GLU A 93 -17.08 -6.40 4.84
N VAL A 94 -16.38 -6.99 5.81
CA VAL A 94 -15.53 -8.19 5.59
C VAL A 94 -15.76 -9.24 6.71
N LEU A 95 -16.45 -8.89 7.81
CA LEU A 95 -16.59 -9.73 9.01
C LEU A 95 -18.03 -9.87 9.53
N GLN A 96 -19.05 -9.75 8.67
CA GLN A 96 -20.36 -10.29 9.02
C GLN A 96 -20.41 -11.75 8.57
N SER A 97 -19.94 -12.62 9.45
CA SER A 97 -20.29 -14.05 9.47
C SER A 97 -21.34 -14.28 10.55
#